data_AF-A0A2A4TYP6-F1
#
_entry.id   AF-A0A2A4TYP6-F1
#
_cell.length_a   1.000
_cell.length_b   1.000
_cell.length_c   1.000
_cell.angle_alpha   90.00
_cell.angle_beta   90.00
_cell.angle_gamma   90.00
#
_symmetry.space_group_name_H-M   'P 1'
#
loop_
_entity.id
_entity.type
_entity.pdbx_description
1 polymer ?
#
loop_
_entity_poly.entity_id
_entity_poly.type
_entity_poly.pdbx_seq_one_letter_code
_entity_poly.pdbx_strand_id
1 'polypeptide(L)'
;MMRPLSGRTVFVTRPAGRENPLLNRLRKLGGRAVHTPAIKFKAPASWKKIDAALKRFESFDTVIFTSVTAVDAFMKRAGKRKRPRFVYAIGPATQNAVAALGWKKASTRLDKIRGKNILFPRAEAAREDLPKALRKNGARV
;
A
#
# COMPACT_ATOMS: atom_id res chain seq x y z
N MET A 1 -27.52 25.68 0.92
CA MET A 1 -26.66 24.52 1.27
C MET A 1 -25.55 25.00 2.19
N MET A 2 -25.40 24.40 3.37
CA MET A 2 -24.38 24.78 4.34
C MET A 2 -22.97 24.39 3.82
N ARG A 3 -22.02 25.33 3.83
CA ARG A 3 -20.60 25.07 3.48
C ARG A 3 -19.82 24.80 4.77
N PRO A 4 -19.64 23.54 5.20
CA PRO A 4 -19.16 23.23 6.55
C PRO A 4 -17.74 23.70 6.82
N LEU A 5 -16.95 24.03 5.79
CA LEU A 5 -15.57 24.51 5.94
C LEU A 5 -15.39 26.00 5.63
N SER A 6 -16.47 26.77 5.49
CA SER A 6 -16.38 28.22 5.26
C SER A 6 -15.51 28.91 6.32
N GLY A 7 -14.60 29.80 5.88
CA GLY A 7 -13.66 30.50 6.75
C GLY A 7 -12.48 29.67 7.29
N ARG A 8 -12.46 28.35 7.06
CA ARG A 8 -11.38 27.47 7.55
C ARG A 8 -10.27 27.31 6.52
N THR A 9 -9.02 27.38 6.97
CA THR A 9 -7.84 26.98 6.19
C THR A 9 -7.38 25.58 6.63
N VAL A 10 -7.20 24.68 5.67
CA VAL A 10 -6.74 23.30 5.91
C VAL A 10 -5.43 23.08 5.19
N PHE A 11 -4.39 22.74 5.96
CA PHE A 11 -3.10 22.31 5.44
C PHE A 11 -3.13 20.82 5.16
N VAL A 12 -2.86 20.44 3.91
CA VAL A 12 -2.85 19.03 3.49
C VAL A 12 -1.41 18.58 3.35
N THR A 13 -0.97 17.71 4.26
CA THR A 13 0.43 17.24 4.35
C THR A 13 0.71 15.96 3.57
N ARG A 14 -0.28 15.44 2.85
CA ARG A 14 -0.14 14.21 2.06
C ARG A 14 0.91 14.38 0.95
N PRO A 15 1.63 13.29 0.59
CA PRO A 15 2.61 13.29 -0.49
C PRO A 15 2.08 13.94 -1.77
N ALA A 16 2.97 14.59 -2.52
CA ALA A 16 2.63 15.14 -3.83
C ALA A 16 2.32 14.01 -4.82
N GLY A 17 1.32 14.22 -5.68
CA GLY A 17 0.88 13.27 -6.70
C GLY A 17 0.08 13.97 -7.80
N ARG A 18 -0.20 13.25 -8.89
CA ARG A 18 -1.11 13.73 -9.95
C ARG A 18 -2.52 13.71 -9.36
N GLU A 19 -3.06 14.91 -9.14
CA GLU A 19 -4.36 15.18 -8.53
C GLU A 19 -4.46 14.82 -7.04
N ASN A 20 -4.96 15.75 -6.24
CA ASN A 20 -5.28 15.50 -4.84
C ASN A 20 -6.79 15.68 -4.65
N PRO A 21 -7.59 14.61 -4.80
CA PRO A 21 -9.05 14.66 -4.65
C PRO A 21 -9.49 15.27 -3.31
N LEU A 22 -8.66 15.16 -2.27
CA LEU A 22 -8.91 15.79 -0.98
C LEU A 22 -8.88 17.32 -1.08
N LEU A 23 -7.91 17.92 -1.78
CA LEU A 23 -7.87 19.38 -1.96
C LEU A 23 -9.15 19.88 -2.65
N ASN A 24 -9.57 19.18 -3.72
CA ASN A 24 -10.78 19.52 -4.45
C ASN A 24 -12.03 19.37 -3.57
N ARG A 25 -12.11 18.30 -2.77
CA ARG A 25 -13.22 18.08 -1.85
C ARG A 25 -13.29 19.14 -0.75
N LEU A 26 -12.15 19.53 -0.17
CA LEU A 26 -12.07 20.60 0.83
C LEU A 26 -12.55 21.95 0.28
N ARG A 27 -12.13 22.30 -0.95
CA ARG A 27 -12.60 23.51 -1.64
C ARG A 27 -14.10 23.49 -1.92
N LYS A 28 -14.63 22.35 -2.39
CA LYS A 28 -16.08 22.16 -2.62
C LYS A 28 -16.91 22.34 -1.34
N LEU A 29 -16.35 22.01 -0.18
CA LEU A 29 -16.98 22.22 1.13
C LEU A 29 -16.85 23.66 1.68
N GLY A 30 -16.25 24.57 0.90
CA GLY A 30 -16.09 25.99 1.23
C GLY A 30 -14.79 26.36 1.96
N GLY A 31 -13.85 25.42 2.14
CA GLY A 31 -12.59 25.66 2.83
C GLY A 31 -11.44 26.08 1.91
N ARG A 32 -10.46 26.78 2.47
CA ARG A 32 -9.18 27.07 1.80
C ARG A 32 -8.24 25.89 1.99
N ALA A 33 -7.92 25.15 0.93
CA ALA A 33 -7.01 24.02 0.99
C ALA A 33 -5.61 24.40 0.50
N VAL A 34 -4.61 24.36 1.38
CA VAL A 34 -3.20 24.63 1.08
C VAL A 34 -2.46 23.29 1.05
N HIS A 35 -1.80 22.99 -0.06
CA HIS A 35 -1.03 21.76 -0.18
C HIS A 35 0.39 21.97 0.34
N THR A 36 0.76 21.22 1.37
CA THR A 36 2.08 21.31 2.03
C THR A 36 2.66 19.91 2.23
N PRO A 37 3.07 19.20 1.14
CA PRO A 37 3.56 17.83 1.24
C PRO A 37 4.70 17.70 2.27
N ALA A 38 4.50 16.86 3.28
CA ALA A 38 5.52 16.62 4.32
C ALA A 38 6.30 15.31 4.09
N ILE A 39 5.89 14.50 3.11
CA ILE A 39 6.48 13.19 2.83
C ILE A 39 6.73 13.08 1.31
N LYS A 40 7.92 12.60 0.95
CA LYS A 40 8.29 12.25 -0.43
C LYS A 40 8.67 10.77 -0.50
N PHE A 41 8.08 10.03 -1.42
CA PHE A 41 8.49 8.67 -1.72
C PHE A 41 9.69 8.68 -2.66
N LYS A 42 10.73 7.92 -2.31
CA LYS A 42 11.92 7.70 -3.14
C LYS A 42 12.17 6.20 -3.27
N ALA A 43 13.00 5.81 -4.23
CA ALA A 43 13.51 4.45 -4.31
C ALA A 43 14.22 4.08 -2.98
N PRO A 44 14.16 2.81 -2.55
CA PRO A 44 14.94 2.35 -1.41
C PRO A 44 16.44 2.48 -1.70
N ALA A 45 17.25 2.57 -0.66
CA ALA A 45 18.71 2.59 -0.81
C ALA A 45 19.25 1.32 -1.50
N SER A 46 18.53 0.20 -1.39
CA SER A 46 18.89 -1.06 -2.03
C SER A 46 17.67 -1.89 -2.40
N TRP A 47 17.71 -2.48 -3.59
CA TRP A 47 16.71 -3.44 -4.07
C TRP A 47 17.07 -4.90 -3.76
N LYS A 48 18.26 -5.17 -3.19
CA LYS A 48 18.80 -6.53 -3.01
C LYS A 48 17.83 -7.49 -2.31
N LYS A 49 17.16 -7.05 -1.24
CA LYS A 49 16.23 -7.89 -0.46
C LYS A 49 15.03 -8.34 -1.29
N ILE A 50 14.40 -7.41 -2.02
CA ILE A 50 13.25 -7.74 -2.85
C ILE A 50 13.67 -8.52 -4.10
N ASP A 51 14.84 -8.23 -4.67
CA ASP A 51 15.36 -9.01 -5.81
C ASP A 51 15.62 -10.47 -5.43
N ALA A 52 16.22 -10.70 -4.26
CA ALA A 52 16.40 -12.05 -3.73
C ALA A 52 15.06 -12.75 -3.51
N ALA A 53 14.05 -12.04 -2.97
CA ALA A 53 12.71 -12.59 -2.82
C ALA A 53 12.04 -12.88 -4.18
N LEU A 54 12.23 -12.04 -5.18
CA LEU A 54 11.67 -12.22 -6.53
C LEU A 54 12.31 -13.41 -7.27
N LYS A 55 13.59 -13.72 -7.03
CA LYS A 55 14.24 -14.92 -7.56
C LYS A 55 13.56 -16.19 -7.06
N ARG A 56 13.16 -16.23 -5.79
CA ARG A 56 12.43 -17.35 -5.17
C ARG A 56 10.93 -17.09 -5.03
N PHE A 57 10.34 -16.28 -5.91
CA PHE A 57 8.96 -15.82 -5.75
C PHE A 57 7.94 -16.98 -5.56
N GLU A 58 8.19 -18.12 -6.19
CA GLU A 58 7.34 -19.32 -6.11
C GLU A 58 7.36 -20.00 -4.73
N SER A 59 8.33 -19.69 -3.86
CA SER A 59 8.36 -20.21 -2.49
C SER A 59 7.37 -19.49 -1.56
N PHE A 60 6.77 -18.39 -2.00
CA PHE A 60 5.77 -17.64 -1.24
C PHE A 60 4.37 -18.10 -1.60
N ASP A 61 3.56 -18.39 -0.60
CA ASP A 61 2.15 -18.73 -0.79
C ASP A 61 1.33 -17.53 -1.27
N THR A 62 1.71 -16.31 -0.85
CA THR A 62 0.94 -15.09 -1.08
C THR A 62 1.79 -13.83 -0.90
N VAL A 63 1.22 -12.70 -1.31
CA VAL A 63 1.76 -11.35 -1.11
C VAL A 63 0.76 -10.52 -0.33
N ILE A 64 1.26 -9.69 0.61
CA ILE A 64 0.45 -8.69 1.31
C ILE A 64 0.87 -7.29 0.86
N PHE A 65 -0.11 -6.41 0.60
CA PHE A 65 0.11 -4.98 0.40
C PHE A 65 -0.75 -4.17 1.34
N THR A 66 -0.15 -3.15 1.96
CA THR A 66 -0.84 -2.19 2.83
C THR A 66 -0.98 -0.80 2.23
N SER A 67 -0.42 -0.57 1.04
CA SER A 67 -0.51 0.71 0.36
C SER A 67 -0.40 0.54 -1.15
N VAL A 68 -1.04 1.44 -1.89
CA VAL A 68 -0.90 1.56 -3.35
C VAL A 68 0.55 1.79 -3.75
N THR A 69 1.29 2.61 -2.99
CA THR A 69 2.71 2.88 -3.25
C THR A 69 3.55 1.60 -3.25
N ALA A 70 3.29 0.67 -2.34
CA ALA A 70 3.99 -0.61 -2.29
C ALA A 70 3.64 -1.51 -3.49
N VAL A 71 2.36 -1.50 -3.92
CA VAL A 71 1.92 -2.21 -5.14
C VAL A 71 2.68 -1.67 -6.36
N ASP A 72 2.69 -0.35 -6.55
CA ASP A 72 3.33 0.30 -7.69
C ASP A 72 4.84 0.03 -7.73
N ALA A 73 5.52 0.20 -6.59
CA ALA A 73 6.95 -0.05 -6.47
C ALA A 73 7.30 -1.52 -6.74
N PHE A 74 6.50 -2.44 -6.20
CA PHE A 74 6.67 -3.87 -6.44
C PHE A 74 6.48 -4.20 -7.91
N MET A 75 5.42 -3.71 -8.56
CA MET A 75 5.15 -4.01 -9.97
C MET A 75 6.20 -3.43 -10.91
N LYS A 76 6.71 -2.23 -10.63
CA LYS A 76 7.83 -1.66 -11.38
C LYS A 76 9.09 -2.52 -11.30
N ARG A 77 9.31 -3.20 -10.17
CA ARG A 77 10.50 -4.04 -9.97
C ARG A 77 10.31 -5.49 -10.44
N ALA A 78 9.17 -6.10 -10.13
CA ALA A 78 8.86 -7.51 -10.39
C ALA A 78 8.41 -7.78 -11.83
N GLY A 79 7.89 -6.75 -12.50
CA GLY A 79 7.25 -6.88 -13.81
C GLY A 79 5.95 -7.68 -13.75
N LYS A 80 5.36 -7.95 -14.93
CA LYS A 80 4.05 -8.62 -15.05
C LYS A 80 4.08 -10.14 -14.87
N ARG A 81 5.27 -10.76 -14.92
CA ARG A 81 5.43 -12.24 -14.92
C ARG A 81 5.25 -12.88 -13.54
N LYS A 82 5.55 -12.16 -12.46
CA LYS A 82 5.45 -12.68 -11.09
C LYS A 82 4.05 -12.40 -10.55
N ARG A 83 3.18 -13.41 -10.57
CA ARG A 83 1.78 -13.32 -10.14
C ARG A 83 1.49 -14.31 -9.01
N PRO A 84 1.09 -13.83 -7.83
CA PRO A 84 0.68 -14.73 -6.75
C PRO A 84 -0.72 -15.30 -7.00
N ARG A 85 -1.02 -16.45 -6.40
CA ARG A 85 -2.35 -17.10 -6.50
C ARG A 85 -3.45 -16.24 -5.87
N PHE A 86 -3.15 -15.60 -4.74
CA PHE A 86 -4.01 -14.64 -4.06
C PHE A 86 -3.17 -13.56 -3.36
N VAL A 87 -3.78 -12.40 -3.14
CA VAL A 87 -3.13 -11.21 -2.56
C VAL A 87 -4.00 -10.65 -1.43
N TYR A 88 -3.40 -10.40 -0.27
CA TYR A 88 -4.08 -9.60 0.75
C TYR A 88 -3.79 -8.12 0.49
N ALA A 89 -4.83 -7.34 0.26
CA ALA A 89 -4.74 -5.91 0.01
C ALA A 89 -5.51 -5.14 1.09
N ILE A 90 -4.79 -4.38 1.92
CA ILE A 90 -5.38 -3.60 3.03
C ILE A 90 -5.76 -2.21 2.53
N GLY A 91 -7.05 -1.88 2.67
CA GLY A 91 -7.64 -0.60 2.28
C GLY A 91 -8.24 -0.61 0.86
N PRO A 92 -9.35 0.11 0.62
CA PRO A 92 -10.04 0.12 -0.67
C PRO A 92 -9.15 0.54 -1.85
N ALA A 93 -8.29 1.54 -1.67
CA ALA A 93 -7.40 2.01 -2.72
C ALA A 93 -6.39 0.93 -3.15
N THR A 94 -5.79 0.22 -2.19
CA THR A 94 -4.87 -0.89 -2.46
C THR A 94 -5.58 -2.06 -3.13
N GLN A 95 -6.80 -2.38 -2.69
CA GLN A 95 -7.62 -3.43 -3.30
C GLN A 95 -7.95 -3.14 -4.76
N ASN A 96 -8.26 -1.88 -5.08
CA ASN A 96 -8.52 -1.44 -6.44
C ASN A 96 -7.27 -1.50 -7.30
N ALA A 97 -6.11 -1.07 -6.78
CA ALA A 97 -4.83 -1.17 -7.47
C ALA A 97 -4.48 -2.62 -7.82
N VAL A 98 -4.64 -3.55 -6.87
CA VAL A 98 -4.42 -4.99 -7.08
C VAL A 98 -5.41 -5.57 -8.09
N ALA A 99 -6.68 -5.18 -8.03
CA ALA A 99 -7.70 -5.64 -8.97
C ALA A 99 -7.41 -5.16 -10.41
N ALA A 100 -6.92 -3.93 -10.59
CA ALA A 100 -6.52 -3.39 -11.89
C ALA A 100 -5.35 -4.16 -12.54
N LEU A 101 -4.55 -4.87 -11.75
CA LEU A 101 -3.50 -5.78 -12.24
C LEU A 101 -4.06 -7.17 -12.63
N GLY A 102 -5.36 -7.40 -12.48
CA GLY A 102 -6.01 -8.69 -12.67
C GLY A 102 -5.70 -9.70 -11.56
N TRP A 103 -5.19 -9.27 -10.41
CA TRP A 103 -4.80 -10.18 -9.33
C TRP A 103 -6.00 -10.55 -8.45
N LYS A 104 -6.08 -11.84 -8.06
CA LYS A 104 -7.17 -12.33 -7.20
C LYS A 104 -6.95 -11.88 -5.76
N LYS A 105 -7.95 -11.23 -5.18
CA LYS A 105 -7.94 -10.81 -3.77
C LYS A 105 -8.17 -12.02 -2.87
N ALA A 106 -7.38 -12.12 -1.80
CA ALA A 106 -7.63 -13.06 -0.73
C ALA A 106 -8.85 -12.61 0.10
N SER A 107 -9.51 -13.56 0.77
CA SER A 107 -10.49 -13.23 1.81
C SER A 107 -9.83 -12.39 2.91
N THR A 108 -10.51 -11.38 3.42
CA THR A 108 -9.99 -10.48 4.47
C THR A 108 -9.67 -11.16 5.80
N ARG A 109 -10.05 -12.44 5.98
CA ARG A 109 -9.75 -13.18 7.20
C ARG A 109 -8.26 -13.59 7.25
N LEU A 110 -7.60 -13.17 8.32
CA LEU A 110 -6.20 -13.46 8.63
C LEU A 110 -6.01 -14.82 9.32
N ASP A 111 -7.07 -15.52 9.69
CA ASP A 111 -7.05 -16.86 10.30
C ASP A 111 -6.35 -17.92 9.41
N LYS A 112 -6.38 -17.73 8.09
CA LYS A 112 -5.75 -18.64 7.11
C LYS A 112 -4.26 -18.40 6.84
N ILE A 113 -3.58 -17.55 7.63
CA ILE A 113 -2.16 -17.23 7.41
C ILE A 113 -1.18 -18.18 8.11
N ARG A 114 -1.66 -19.03 9.04
CA ARG A 114 -0.79 -19.92 9.82
C ARG A 114 -0.02 -20.87 8.89
N GLY A 115 1.29 -20.96 9.08
CA GLY A 115 2.20 -21.79 8.28
C GLY A 115 2.52 -21.25 6.89
N LYS A 116 1.98 -20.09 6.50
CA LYS A 116 2.17 -19.50 5.17
C LYS A 116 3.45 -18.71 5.06
N ASN A 117 4.15 -18.86 3.93
CA ASN A 117 5.24 -18.00 3.51
C ASN A 117 4.66 -16.76 2.82
N ILE A 118 4.84 -15.60 3.43
CA ILE A 118 4.23 -14.35 2.99
C ILE A 118 5.33 -13.40 2.54
N LEU A 119 5.24 -12.97 1.28
CA LEU A 119 6.04 -11.82 0.84
C LEU A 119 5.33 -10.54 1.25
N PHE A 120 6.02 -9.65 1.99
CA PHE A 120 5.45 -8.38 2.41
C PHE A 120 6.27 -7.17 1.94
N PRO A 121 6.08 -6.71 0.69
CA PRO A 121 6.73 -5.51 0.18
C PRO A 121 6.23 -4.26 0.91
N ARG A 122 7.18 -3.48 1.45
CA ARG A 122 6.90 -2.28 2.24
C ARG A 122 8.04 -1.27 2.17
N ALA A 123 7.75 -0.05 2.60
CA ALA A 123 8.79 0.95 2.83
C ALA A 123 9.72 0.52 3.96
N GLU A 124 10.99 0.94 3.87
CA GLU A 124 12.03 0.66 4.88
C GLU A 124 11.63 1.20 6.27
N ALA A 125 11.08 2.42 6.32
CA ALA A 125 10.65 3.08 7.55
C ALA A 125 9.26 2.66 8.06
N ALA A 126 8.60 1.67 7.44
CA ALA A 126 7.29 1.24 7.91
C ALA A 126 7.37 0.58 9.30
N ARG A 127 6.23 0.44 9.98
CA ARG A 127 6.14 -0.11 11.35
C ARG A 127 6.16 -1.64 11.38
N GLU A 128 6.78 -2.22 12.41
CA GLU A 128 6.86 -3.67 12.60
C GLU A 128 5.59 -4.32 13.20
N ASP A 129 4.55 -3.56 13.51
CA ASP A 129 3.34 -4.07 14.17
C ASP A 129 2.68 -5.21 13.38
N LEU A 130 2.46 -5.01 12.08
CA LEU A 130 1.83 -6.02 11.23
C LEU A 130 2.72 -7.26 11.01
N PRO A 131 4.01 -7.15 10.60
CA PRO A 131 4.90 -8.32 10.52
C PRO A 131 4.97 -9.10 11.83
N LYS A 132 5.09 -8.42 12.98
CA LYS A 132 5.10 -9.06 14.30
C LYS A 132 3.80 -9.81 14.56
N ALA A 133 2.64 -9.20 14.27
CA ALA A 133 1.35 -9.85 14.41
C ALA A 133 1.21 -11.08 13.50
N LEU A 134 1.64 -11.00 12.23
CA LEU A 134 1.61 -12.13 11.31
C LEU A 134 2.48 -13.29 11.80
N ARG A 135 3.71 -13.00 12.26
CA ARG A 135 4.62 -14.00 12.84
C ARG A 135 4.07 -14.62 14.11
N LYS A 136 3.45 -13.82 15.00
CA LYS A 136 2.76 -14.31 16.22
C LYS A 136 1.62 -15.28 15.88
N ASN A 137 0.97 -15.10 14.74
CA ASN A 137 -0.08 -15.99 14.22
C ASN A 137 0.47 -17.15 13.36
N GLY A 138 1.78 -17.39 13.38
CA GLY A 138 2.44 -18.54 12.75
C GLY A 138 2.74 -18.39 11.27
N ALA A 139 2.65 -17.18 10.69
CA ALA A 139 3.12 -16.92 9.33
C ALA A 139 4.64 -16.68 9.31
N ARG A 140 5.28 -16.98 8.17
CA ARG A 140 6.68 -16.65 7.89
C ARG A 140 6.71 -15.45 6.95
N VAL A 141 7.14 -14.28 7.44
CA VAL A 141 7.09 -12.97 6.76
C VAL A 141 8.44 -12.29 6.78
#